data_AF-A0A379TAQ7-F1
#
_entry.id   AF-A0A379TAQ7-F1
#
_cell.length_a   1.000
_cell.length_b   1.000
_cell.length_c   1.000
_cell.angle_alpha   90.00
_cell.angle_beta   90.00
_cell.angle_gamma   90.00
#
_symmetry.space_group_name_H-M   'P 1'
#
loop_
_entity.id
_entity.type
_entity.pdbx_description
1 polymer ?
#
loop_
_entity_poly.entity_id
_entity_poly.type
_entity_poly.pdbx_seq_one_letter_code
_entity_poly.pdbx_strand_id
1 'polypeptide(L)'
;MKQHTNRNRRWVLASRPHGAPQMDNFRLEEDAVATPGEGQVLLRTVFLSLDPYMRGRMSDEPSYAPPIEPGCVMVGGTVSRVVASNHP
;
A
#
# COMPACT_ATOMS: atom_id res chain seq x y z
N MET A 1 -9.99 -12.57 9.69
CA MET A 1 -9.02 -11.80 10.50
C MET A 1 -9.69 -10.52 10.99
N LYS A 2 -9.74 -10.24 12.30
CA LYS A 2 -10.41 -9.04 12.84
C LYS A 2 -9.55 -7.80 12.53
N GLN A 3 -10.18 -6.71 12.09
CA GLN A 3 -9.49 -5.43 11.92
C GLN A 3 -9.41 -4.72 13.27
N HIS A 4 -8.22 -4.28 13.66
CA HIS A 4 -8.00 -3.45 14.85
C HIS A 4 -7.74 -2.01 14.41
N THR A 5 -8.28 -1.03 15.14
CA THR A 5 -8.17 0.40 14.80
C THR A 5 -6.88 1.04 15.30
N ASN A 6 -6.06 0.32 16.07
CA ASN A 6 -4.83 0.83 16.69
C ASN A 6 -3.54 0.33 16.02
N ARG A 7 -3.62 -0.44 14.93
CA ARG A 7 -2.45 -0.94 14.18
C ARG A 7 -2.68 -0.81 12.69
N ASN A 8 -1.68 -0.31 11.97
CA ASN A 8 -1.69 -0.18 10.51
C ASN A 8 -1.03 -1.41 9.88
N ARG A 9 -1.83 -2.32 9.30
CA ARG A 9 -1.30 -3.47 8.58
C ARG A 9 -1.05 -3.09 7.13
N ARG A 10 0.14 -3.39 6.62
CA ARG A 10 0.56 -3.03 5.26
C ARG A 10 1.21 -4.21 4.56
N TRP A 11 0.87 -4.38 3.28
CA TRP A 11 1.57 -5.31 2.41
C TRP A 11 2.72 -4.57 1.75
N VAL A 12 3.95 -5.03 1.97
CA VAL A 12 5.14 -4.49 1.32
C VAL A 12 5.63 -5.41 0.22
N LEU A 13 6.24 -4.83 -0.80
CA LEU A 13 7.00 -5.58 -1.80
C LEU A 13 8.28 -6.10 -1.13
N ALA A 14 8.39 -7.39 -0.86
CA ALA A 14 9.57 -7.97 -0.22
C ALA A 14 10.73 -8.19 -1.21
N SER A 15 10.40 -8.54 -2.45
CA SER A 15 11.37 -8.73 -3.54
C SER A 15 10.70 -8.52 -4.89
N ARG A 16 11.49 -8.31 -5.95
CA ARG A 16 10.95 -8.23 -7.31
C ARG A 16 10.51 -9.63 -7.80
N PRO A 17 9.29 -9.80 -8.34
CA PRO A 17 8.91 -11.04 -8.96
C PRO A 17 9.65 -11.28 -10.28
N HIS A 18 10.14 -12.49 -10.47
CA HIS A 18 10.56 -12.98 -11.78
C HIS A 18 9.44 -13.82 -12.38
N GLY A 19 8.86 -13.37 -13.50
CA GLY A 19 7.64 -13.96 -14.06
C GLY A 19 6.40 -13.60 -13.23
N ALA A 20 5.60 -14.62 -12.88
CA ALA A 20 4.37 -14.46 -12.11
C ALA A 20 4.67 -14.19 -10.63
N PRO A 21 4.01 -13.21 -9.98
CA PRO A 21 4.15 -12.96 -8.55
C PRO A 21 3.90 -14.19 -7.70
N GLN A 22 4.79 -14.41 -6.74
CA GLN A 22 4.72 -15.45 -5.74
C GLN A 22 4.45 -14.84 -4.37
N MET A 23 4.00 -15.66 -3.42
CA MET A 23 3.63 -15.20 -2.07
C MET A 23 4.82 -14.60 -1.31
N ASP A 24 6.04 -15.09 -1.58
CA ASP A 24 7.29 -14.62 -0.97
C ASP A 24 7.74 -13.23 -1.47
N ASN A 25 7.20 -12.76 -2.60
CA ASN A 25 7.44 -11.40 -3.08
C ASN A 25 6.71 -10.36 -2.24
N PHE A 26 5.84 -10.77 -1.32
CA PHE A 26 5.09 -9.88 -0.45
C PHE A 26 5.33 -10.23 1.02
N ARG A 27 5.29 -9.21 1.87
CA ARG A 27 5.34 -9.40 3.33
C ARG A 27 4.26 -8.57 4.00
N LEU A 28 3.54 -9.18 4.93
CA LEU A 28 2.61 -8.46 5.80
C LEU A 28 3.40 -7.87 6.96
N GLU A 29 3.34 -6.55 7.11
CA GLU A 29 3.94 -5.81 8.21
C GLU A 29 2.86 -5.09 9.01
N GLU A 30 3.21 -4.73 10.24
CA GLU A 30 2.38 -3.90 11.11
C GLU A 30 3.15 -2.66 11.55
N ASP A 31 2.49 -1.52 11.53
CA ASP A 31 3.04 -0.22 11.89
C ASP A 31 2.07 0.54 12.81
N ALA A 32 2.54 1.62 13.43
CA ALA A 32 1.68 2.53 14.16
C ALA A 32 0.67 3.22 13.21
N VAL A 33 -0.52 3.52 13.72
CA VAL A 33 -1.46 4.38 12.98
C VAL A 33 -0.91 5.81 13.01
N ALA A 34 -0.70 6.40 11.84
CA ALA A 34 -0.17 7.75 11.72
C ALA A 34 -1.14 8.81 12.25
N THR A 35 -0.62 9.92 12.73
CA THR A 35 -1.38 11.15 13.02
C THR A 35 -1.22 12.11 11.84
N PRO A 36 -2.30 12.65 11.25
CA PRO A 36 -2.17 13.59 10.14
C PRO A 36 -1.53 14.90 10.61
N GLY A 37 -0.57 15.43 9.86
CA GLY A 37 -0.04 16.78 10.04
C GLY A 37 -0.95 17.86 9.47
N GLU A 38 -0.50 19.11 9.47
CA GLU A 38 -1.22 20.23 8.85
C GLU A 38 -1.49 19.96 7.36
N GLY A 39 -2.72 20.21 6.91
CA GLY A 39 -3.12 20.00 5.51
C GLY A 39 -3.27 18.53 5.10
N GLN A 40 -3.18 17.58 6.05
CA GLN A 40 -3.26 16.15 5.74
C GLN A 40 -4.57 15.51 6.21
N VAL A 41 -4.92 14.40 5.57
CA VAL A 41 -6.01 13.52 5.98
C VAL A 41 -5.48 12.13 6.29
N LEU A 42 -6.00 11.52 7.36
CA LEU A 42 -5.75 10.12 7.68
C LEU A 42 -6.91 9.28 7.14
N LEU A 43 -6.55 8.29 6.32
CA LEU A 43 -7.50 7.42 5.64
C LEU A 43 -7.43 6.00 6.20
N ARG A 44 -8.60 5.39 6.44
CA ARG A 44 -8.74 3.95 6.64
C ARG A 44 -9.27 3.33 5.35
N THR A 45 -8.44 2.55 4.67
CA THR A 45 -8.84 1.79 3.48
C THR A 45 -9.88 0.73 3.84
N VAL A 46 -10.99 0.73 3.10
CA VAL A 46 -12.10 -0.23 3.24
C VAL A 46 -12.05 -1.25 2.10
N PHE A 47 -11.75 -0.78 0.88
CA PHE A 47 -11.57 -1.62 -0.30
C PHE A 47 -10.29 -1.24 -1.04
N LEU A 48 -9.61 -2.25 -1.59
CA LEU A 48 -8.44 -2.14 -2.45
C LEU A 48 -8.76 -2.83 -3.78
N SER A 49 -8.60 -2.12 -4.89
CA SER A 49 -8.65 -2.73 -6.22
C SER A 49 -7.38 -3.56 -6.45
N LEU A 50 -7.49 -4.66 -7.17
CA LEU A 50 -6.34 -5.43 -7.65
C LEU A 50 -6.38 -5.42 -9.17
N ASP A 51 -5.46 -4.66 -9.76
CA ASP A 51 -5.47 -4.36 -11.19
C ASP A 51 -4.20 -4.88 -11.86
N PRO A 52 -4.26 -5.35 -13.13
CA PRO A 52 -3.09 -5.87 -13.83
C PRO A 52 -1.89 -4.91 -13.89
N TYR A 53 -2.12 -3.59 -13.90
CA TYR A 53 -1.04 -2.60 -13.95
C TYR A 53 -0.09 -2.68 -12.74
N MET A 54 -0.57 -3.18 -11.60
CA MET A 54 0.24 -3.33 -10.40
C MET A 54 1.46 -4.22 -10.64
N ARG A 55 1.34 -5.22 -11.53
CA ARG A 55 2.47 -6.08 -11.89
C ARG A 55 3.61 -5.30 -12.53
N GLY A 56 3.29 -4.35 -13.41
CA GLY A 56 4.29 -3.49 -14.04
C GLY A 56 5.04 -2.65 -13.01
N ARG A 57 4.31 -2.17 -11.98
CA ARG A 57 4.89 -1.40 -10.87
C ARG A 57 5.85 -2.20 -9.98
N MET A 58 5.82 -3.54 -10.02
CA MET A 58 6.74 -4.39 -9.24
C MET A 58 8.08 -4.64 -9.98
N SER A 59 8.11 -4.39 -11.29
CA SER A 59 9.31 -4.47 -12.13
C SER A 59 10.11 -3.18 -12.02
N ASP A 60 11.44 -3.23 -12.19
CA ASP A 60 12.30 -2.06 -12.42
C ASP A 60 12.50 -1.73 -13.91
N GLU A 61 11.82 -2.45 -14.79
CA GLU A 61 11.82 -2.15 -16.22
C GLU A 61 11.14 -0.79 -16.51
N PRO A 62 11.57 -0.09 -17.57
CA PRO A 62 10.98 1.20 -17.96
C PRO A 62 9.46 1.13 -18.09
N SER A 63 8.76 2.02 -17.40
CA SER A 63 7.30 2.12 -17.40
C SER A 63 6.84 3.57 -17.30
N TYR A 64 5.56 3.82 -17.58
CA TYR A 64 4.94 5.15 -17.47
C TYR A 64 4.79 5.62 -16.02
N ALA A 65 4.89 4.70 -15.05
CA ALA A 65 4.78 5.00 -13.63
C ALA A 65 6.03 4.48 -12.89
N PRO A 66 6.54 5.20 -11.88
CA PRO A 66 7.71 4.78 -11.12
C PRO A 66 7.53 3.40 -10.48
N PRO A 67 8.57 2.55 -10.45
CA PRO A 67 8.50 1.25 -9.80
C PRO A 67 8.26 1.41 -8.29
N ILE A 68 7.72 0.36 -7.68
CA ILE A 68 7.67 0.19 -6.23
C ILE A 68 9.00 -0.44 -5.85
N GLU A 69 9.72 0.20 -4.92
CA GLU A 69 10.97 -0.35 -4.42
C GLU A 69 10.71 -1.47 -3.40
N PRO A 70 11.60 -2.49 -3.34
CA PRO A 70 11.56 -3.46 -2.25
C PRO A 70 11.58 -2.77 -0.87
N GLY A 71 10.72 -3.23 0.03
CA GLY A 71 10.46 -2.64 1.34
C GLY A 71 9.34 -1.59 1.34
N CYS A 72 8.90 -1.08 0.19
CA CYS A 72 7.80 -0.13 0.12
C CYS A 72 6.43 -0.81 0.12
N VAL A 73 5.40 -0.07 0.55
CA VAL A 73 4.01 -0.51 0.57
C VAL A 73 3.47 -0.64 -0.85
N MET A 74 2.76 -1.74 -1.12
CA MET A 74 2.05 -1.93 -2.38
C MET A 74 0.97 -0.85 -2.57
N VAL A 75 0.90 -0.27 -3.77
CA VAL A 75 -0.05 0.81 -4.08
C VAL A 75 -1.18 0.32 -4.98
N GLY A 76 -2.34 0.96 -4.87
CA GLY A 76 -3.51 0.63 -5.68
C GLY A 76 -4.64 1.63 -5.54
N GLY A 77 -5.66 1.50 -6.40
CA GLY A 77 -6.91 2.23 -6.24
C GLY A 77 -7.62 1.77 -4.96
N THR A 78 -8.09 2.72 -4.14
CA THR A 78 -8.77 2.39 -2.88
C THR A 78 -10.06 3.16 -2.71
N VAL A 79 -11.00 2.56 -1.98
CA VAL A 79 -12.10 3.28 -1.33
C VAL A 79 -11.79 3.32 0.16
N SER A 80 -11.69 4.54 0.68
CA SER A 80 -11.24 4.78 2.04
C SER A 80 -12.18 5.72 2.79
N ARG A 81 -12.22 5.57 4.11
CA ARG A 81 -12.93 6.48 5.03
C ARG A 81 -11.94 7.44 5.66
N VAL A 82 -12.24 8.73 5.64
CA VAL A 82 -11.51 9.72 6.44
C VAL A 82 -11.76 9.44 7.92
N VAL A 83 -10.71 9.22 8.70
CA VAL A 83 -10.79 8.96 10.15
C VAL A 83 -10.24 10.12 10.99
N ALA A 84 -9.41 10.97 10.39
CA ALA A 84 -9.02 12.27 10.94
C ALA A 84 -8.65 13.20 9.77
N SER A 85 -8.90 14.50 9.91
CA SER A 85 -8.55 15.53 8.92
C SER A 85 -8.03 16.76 9.62
N ASN A 86 -6.84 17.21 9.22
CA ASN A 86 -6.27 18.51 9.56
C ASN A 86 -6.14 19.38 8.29
N HIS A 87 -6.89 19.04 7.24
CA HIS A 87 -7.08 19.88 6.07
C HIS A 87 -8.30 20.80 6.28
N PRO A 88 -8.20 22.11 5.98
CA PRO A 88 -9.30 23.07 6.10
C PRO A 88 -10.46 22.78 5.15
#